data_AF-A0A7C3UK62-F1
#
_entry.id   AF-A0A7C3UK62-F1
#
_cell.length_a   1.000
_cell.length_b   1.000
_cell.length_c   1.000
_cell.angle_alpha   90.00
_cell.angle_beta   90.00
_cell.angle_gamma   90.00
#
_symmetry.space_group_name_H-M   'P 1'
#
loop_
_entity.id
_entity.type
_entity.pdbx_description
1 polymer ?
#
loop_
_entity_poly.entity_id
_entity_poly.type
_entity_poly.pdbx_seq_one_letter_code
_entity_poly.pdbx_strand_id
1 'polypeptide(L)'
;MNEILSLTTPLTNKDITKLKVGDKVLINGVIYTARDAAHKRIVEAINSGEKLPFNLDGQIIYYAGPSPAKPGAIIGSCGPTTSSRMDAYTPILLKHGLKGMIGKGKRSEEVRAS
;
A
#
# COMPACT_ATOMS: atom_id res chain seq x y z
N MET A 1 24.67 -8.16 10.37
CA MET A 1 23.40 -7.43 10.63
C MET A 1 22.88 -6.97 9.28
N ASN A 2 21.65 -7.32 8.90
CA ASN A 2 21.08 -6.77 7.66
C ASN A 2 20.88 -5.27 7.86
N GLU A 3 21.43 -4.48 6.95
CA GLU A 3 21.25 -3.04 6.89
C GLU A 3 19.75 -2.71 6.74
N ILE A 4 19.28 -1.68 7.44
CA ILE A 4 17.89 -1.22 7.32
C ILE A 4 17.84 -0.23 6.16
N LEU A 5 17.05 -0.53 5.14
CA LEU A 5 16.87 0.33 3.98
C LEU A 5 15.86 1.43 4.30
N SER A 6 16.17 2.67 3.95
CA SER A 6 15.23 3.79 4.09
C SER A 6 14.68 4.19 2.73
N LEU A 7 13.36 4.20 2.60
CA LEU A 7 12.65 4.65 1.39
C LEU A 7 11.81 5.87 1.72
N THR A 8 11.69 6.79 0.76
CA THR A 8 10.82 7.96 0.87
C THR A 8 9.80 7.95 -0.25
N THR A 9 8.52 8.12 0.05
CA THR A 9 7.48 8.22 -0.98
C THR A 9 7.43 9.61 -1.61
N PRO A 10 7.02 9.74 -2.89
CA PRO A 10 6.65 8.66 -3.81
C PRO A 10 7.86 7.82 -4.25
N LEU A 11 7.67 6.51 -4.31
CA LEU A 11 8.70 5.54 -4.71
C LEU A 11 8.93 5.55 -6.22
N THR A 12 10.18 5.34 -6.60
CA THR A 12 10.58 5.12 -7.99
C THR A 12 10.81 3.64 -8.28
N ASN A 13 10.87 3.26 -9.55
CA ASN A 13 11.26 1.89 -9.93
C ASN A 13 12.66 1.52 -9.38
N LYS A 14 13.59 2.47 -9.31
CA LYS A 14 14.95 2.24 -8.79
C LYS A 14 14.95 1.88 -7.31
N ASP A 15 13.98 2.38 -6.55
CA ASP A 15 13.83 2.09 -5.13
C ASP A 15 13.38 0.64 -4.94
N ILE A 16 12.39 0.20 -5.73
CA ILE A 16 11.84 -1.16 -5.66
C ILE A 16 12.83 -2.22 -6.14
N THR A 17 13.56 -1.97 -7.24
CA THR A 17 14.48 -2.98 -7.83
C THR A 17 15.65 -3.37 -6.93
N LYS A 18 15.94 -2.57 -5.90
CA LYS A 18 17.00 -2.87 -4.93
C LYS A 18 16.55 -3.81 -3.81
N LEU A 19 15.24 -3.94 -3.60
CA LEU A 19 14.68 -4.70 -2.50
C LEU A 19 14.75 -6.20 -2.75
N LYS A 20 15.03 -6.95 -1.70
CA LYS A 20 15.02 -8.41 -1.66
C LYS A 20 14.10 -8.89 -0.54
N VAL A 21 13.56 -10.09 -0.73
CA VAL A 21 12.75 -10.74 0.32
C VAL A 21 13.60 -10.90 1.58
N GLY A 22 13.07 -10.43 2.71
CA GLY A 22 13.76 -10.45 4.00
C GLY A 22 14.43 -9.13 4.40
N ASP A 23 14.47 -8.14 3.49
CA ASP A 23 14.97 -6.81 3.83
C ASP A 23 14.07 -6.13 4.86
N LYS A 24 14.70 -5.36 5.75
CA LYS A 24 14.02 -4.47 6.69
C LYS A 24 13.99 -3.08 6.08
N VAL A 25 12.81 -2.49 6.03
CA VAL A 25 12.59 -1.20 5.37
C VAL A 25 11.95 -0.21 6.34
N LEU A 26 12.47 1.01 6.37
CA LEU A 26 11.84 2.18 6.97
C LEU A 26 11.23 3.04 5.87
N ILE A 27 9.97 3.40 6.02
CA ILE A 27 9.25 4.25 5.07
C ILE A 27 9.08 5.63 5.69
N ASN A 28 9.49 6.66 4.95
CA ASN A 28 9.29 8.06 5.27
C ASN A 28 8.42 8.73 4.20
N GLY A 29 7.62 9.73 4.59
CA GLY A 29 6.75 10.46 3.67
C GLY A 29 5.26 10.09 3.78
N VAL A 30 4.50 10.38 2.73
CA VAL A 30 3.05 10.17 2.70
C VAL A 30 2.73 8.75 2.25
N ILE A 31 1.89 8.07 3.03
CA ILE A 31 1.28 6.78 2.66
C ILE A 31 -0.22 6.87 2.90
N TYR A 32 -1.01 6.09 2.16
CA TYR A 32 -2.46 6.12 2.27
C TYR A 32 -2.98 4.85 2.93
N THR A 33 -3.92 4.98 3.87
CA THR A 33 -4.63 3.81 4.39
C THR A 33 -5.81 3.47 3.50
N ALA A 34 -5.88 2.24 3.01
CA ALA A 34 -7.05 1.73 2.29
C ALA A 34 -7.21 0.22 2.53
N ARG A 35 -8.46 -0.23 2.62
CA ARG A 35 -8.81 -1.65 2.75
C ARG A 35 -9.98 -1.99 1.81
N ASP A 36 -10.80 -2.97 2.16
CA ASP A 36 -11.82 -3.59 1.31
C ASP A 36 -12.69 -2.58 0.52
N ALA A 37 -13.44 -1.70 1.22
CA ALA A 37 -14.36 -0.76 0.57
C ALA A 37 -13.65 0.31 -0.27
N ALA A 38 -12.49 0.79 0.20
CA ALA A 38 -11.72 1.80 -0.52
C ALA A 38 -11.13 1.21 -1.82
N HIS A 39 -10.61 -0.03 -1.79
CA HIS A 39 -10.09 -0.69 -2.99
C HIS A 39 -11.18 -0.92 -4.03
N LYS A 40 -12.37 -1.38 -3.59
CA LYS A 40 -13.52 -1.54 -4.47
C LYS A 40 -13.85 -0.21 -5.19
N ARG A 41 -13.98 0.88 -4.44
CA ARG A 41 -14.29 2.20 -4.99
C ARG A 41 -13.21 2.74 -5.93
N ILE A 42 -11.93 2.53 -5.61
CA ILE A 42 -10.81 2.92 -6.48
C ILE A 42 -10.88 2.18 -7.80
N VAL A 43 -11.11 0.85 -7.77
CA VAL A 43 -11.21 0.04 -8.99
C VAL A 43 -12.45 0.38 -9.81
N GLU A 44 -13.60 0.61 -9.16
CA GLU A 44 -14.81 1.08 -9.84
C GLU A 44 -14.56 2.42 -10.56
N ALA A 45 -13.95 3.38 -9.89
CA ALA A 45 -13.59 4.66 -10.49
C ALA A 45 -12.63 4.50 -11.68
N ILE A 46 -11.60 3.65 -11.56
CA ILE A 46 -10.68 3.32 -12.66
C ILE A 46 -11.44 2.73 -13.86
N ASN A 47 -12.31 1.74 -13.61
CA ASN A 47 -13.05 1.06 -14.66
C ASN A 47 -14.07 1.98 -15.37
N SER A 48 -14.61 2.95 -14.64
CA SER A 48 -15.51 3.98 -15.17
C SER A 48 -14.78 5.17 -15.80
N GLY A 49 -13.44 5.18 -15.82
CA GLY A 49 -12.66 6.30 -16.36
C GLY A 49 -12.73 7.57 -15.51
N GLU A 50 -13.18 7.47 -14.26
CA GLU A 50 -13.27 8.60 -13.34
C GLU A 50 -11.89 9.00 -12.79
N LYS A 51 -11.75 10.27 -12.47
CA LYS A 51 -10.52 10.79 -11.86
C LYS A 51 -10.42 10.33 -10.40
N LEU A 52 -9.31 9.67 -10.06
CA LEU A 52 -9.04 9.29 -8.67
C LEU A 52 -8.77 10.53 -7.79
N PRO A 53 -9.14 10.47 -6.49
CA PRO A 53 -8.93 11.58 -5.56
C PRO A 53 -7.46 11.80 -5.19
N PHE A 54 -6.57 10.89 -5.58
CA PHE A 54 -5.12 11.02 -5.42
C PHE A 54 -4.39 10.27 -6.54
N ASN A 55 -3.11 10.61 -6.76
CA ASN A 55 -2.26 9.92 -7.72
C ASN A 55 -1.75 8.61 -7.10
N LEU A 56 -1.96 7.48 -7.78
CA LEU A 56 -1.43 6.18 -7.37
C LEU A 56 0.06 6.00 -7.67
N ASP A 57 0.58 6.72 -8.66
CA ASP A 57 1.96 6.54 -9.11
C ASP A 57 2.97 6.84 -7.99
N GLY A 58 3.85 5.87 -7.74
CA GLY A 58 4.84 5.93 -6.68
C GLY A 58 4.30 5.70 -5.27
N GLN A 59 2.99 5.55 -5.08
CA GLN A 59 2.42 5.51 -3.74
C GLN A 59 2.50 4.14 -3.07
N ILE A 60 2.37 4.18 -1.75
CA ILE A 60 2.20 3.01 -0.89
C ILE A 60 0.81 3.04 -0.28
N ILE A 61 0.11 1.92 -0.36
CA ILE A 61 -1.14 1.71 0.38
C ILE A 61 -0.88 0.84 1.61
N TYR A 62 -1.17 1.38 2.79
CA TYR A 62 -1.20 0.64 4.03
C TYR A 62 -2.58 0.03 4.28
N TYR A 63 -2.66 -1.29 4.31
CA TYR A 63 -3.88 -2.02 4.63
C TYR A 63 -4.17 -1.93 6.12
N ALA A 64 -4.79 -0.83 6.53
CA ALA A 64 -5.14 -0.56 7.92
C ALA A 64 -6.45 0.22 8.02
N GLY A 65 -7.06 0.12 9.20
CA GLY A 65 -8.16 0.98 9.63
C GLY A 65 -7.82 1.48 11.03
N PRO A 66 -7.29 2.71 11.17
CA PRO A 66 -6.90 3.23 12.48
C PRO A 66 -8.09 3.30 13.42
N SER A 67 -7.87 2.98 14.70
CA SER A 67 -8.86 3.22 15.74
C SER A 67 -9.06 4.72 15.96
N PRO A 68 -10.13 5.14 16.68
CA PRO A 68 -10.23 6.51 17.15
C PRO A 68 -8.98 6.93 17.95
N ALA A 69 -8.56 8.17 17.76
CA ALA A 69 -7.45 8.75 18.51
C ALA A 69 -7.87 9.04 19.97
N LYS A 70 -6.97 8.81 20.91
CA LYS A 70 -7.14 9.26 22.31
C LYS A 70 -6.90 10.78 22.39
N PRO A 71 -7.42 11.48 23.42
CA PRO A 71 -7.12 12.89 23.62
C PRO A 71 -5.61 13.19 23.59
N GLY A 72 -5.20 14.17 22.79
CA GLY A 72 -3.79 14.55 22.60
C GLY A 72 -2.98 13.66 21.63
N ALA A 73 -3.53 12.56 21.11
CA ALA A 73 -2.88 11.72 20.11
C ALA A 73 -3.30 12.12 18.68
N ILE A 74 -2.36 12.05 17.73
CA ILE A 74 -2.62 12.38 16.32
C ILE A 74 -3.42 11.26 15.61
N ILE A 75 -3.21 10.01 16.02
CA ILE A 75 -3.87 8.83 15.44
C ILE A 75 -4.07 7.76 16.51
N GLY A 76 -5.13 6.96 16.39
CA GLY A 76 -5.31 5.77 17.20
C GLY A 76 -4.40 4.62 16.75
N SER A 77 -4.57 3.45 17.39
CA SER A 77 -3.84 2.24 17.01
C SER A 77 -4.09 1.91 15.54
N CYS A 78 -3.01 1.82 14.76
CA CYS A 78 -3.05 1.61 13.32
C CYS A 78 -2.23 0.36 12.95
N GLY A 79 -2.77 -0.81 13.25
CA GLY A 79 -2.15 -2.10 12.91
C GLY A 79 -2.57 -2.62 11.53
N PRO A 80 -1.79 -3.52 10.90
CA PRO A 80 -2.10 -4.06 9.59
C PRO A 80 -3.28 -5.03 9.63
N THR A 81 -4.01 -5.09 8.51
CA THR A 81 -5.03 -6.12 8.23
C THR A 81 -4.53 -7.13 7.19
N THR A 82 -5.28 -8.23 7.04
CA THR A 82 -4.93 -9.33 6.15
C THR A 82 -4.89 -8.89 4.69
N SER A 83 -3.73 -9.01 4.06
CA SER A 83 -3.48 -8.51 2.71
C SER A 83 -4.27 -9.26 1.63
N SER A 84 -4.49 -10.57 1.80
CA SER A 84 -5.16 -11.41 0.79
C SER A 84 -6.56 -10.94 0.39
N ARG A 85 -7.24 -10.17 1.26
CA ARG A 85 -8.57 -9.60 0.97
C ARG A 85 -8.55 -8.52 -0.12
N MET A 86 -7.39 -7.94 -0.42
CA MET A 86 -7.21 -6.92 -1.44
C MET A 86 -6.63 -7.48 -2.75
N ASP A 87 -6.37 -8.78 -2.83
CA ASP A 87 -5.66 -9.40 -3.95
C ASP A 87 -6.41 -9.23 -5.27
N ALA A 88 -7.73 -9.42 -5.28
CA ALA A 88 -8.56 -9.25 -6.48
C ALA A 88 -8.51 -7.83 -7.09
N TYR A 89 -8.16 -6.81 -6.30
CA TYR A 89 -8.04 -5.44 -6.76
C TYR A 89 -6.60 -5.07 -7.13
N THR A 90 -5.63 -5.71 -6.49
CA THR A 90 -4.24 -5.26 -6.51
C THR A 90 -3.61 -5.20 -7.91
N PRO A 91 -3.77 -6.19 -8.80
CA PRO A 91 -3.19 -6.13 -10.15
C PRO A 91 -3.61 -4.87 -10.91
N ILE A 92 -4.87 -4.44 -10.76
CA ILE A 92 -5.37 -3.20 -11.37
C ILE A 92 -4.65 -1.99 -10.79
N LEU A 93 -4.49 -1.91 -9.47
CA LEU A 93 -3.80 -0.79 -8.82
C LEU A 93 -2.30 -0.74 -9.21
N LEU A 94 -1.62 -1.89 -9.28
CA LEU A 94 -0.22 -1.98 -9.72
C LEU A 94 -0.06 -1.47 -11.16
N LYS A 95 -0.95 -1.88 -12.07
CA LYS A 95 -1.00 -1.38 -13.45
C LYS A 95 -1.19 0.14 -13.54
N HIS A 96 -1.84 0.75 -12.54
CA HIS A 96 -2.06 2.19 -12.45
C HIS A 96 -1.01 2.94 -11.61
N GLY A 97 0.13 2.30 -11.32
CA GLY A 97 1.29 2.97 -10.75
C GLY A 97 1.51 2.77 -9.25
N LEU A 98 0.63 2.06 -8.54
CA LEU A 98 0.87 1.70 -7.14
C LEU A 98 2.21 0.96 -7.02
N LYS A 99 3.08 1.38 -6.10
CA LYS A 99 4.44 0.81 -5.95
C LYS A 99 4.65 -0.03 -4.70
N GLY A 100 3.83 0.16 -3.66
CA GLY A 100 3.98 -0.59 -2.43
C GLY A 100 2.68 -0.85 -1.70
N MET A 101 2.69 -1.93 -0.92
CA MET A 101 1.56 -2.35 -0.09
C MET A 101 2.10 -2.81 1.26
N ILE A 102 1.51 -2.35 2.35
CA ILE A 102 1.86 -2.76 3.71
C ILE A 102 0.66 -3.50 4.31
N GLY A 103 0.87 -4.71 4.85
CA GLY A 103 -0.19 -5.51 5.45
C GLY A 103 0.35 -6.76 6.14
N LYS A 104 -0.50 -7.75 6.42
CA LYS A 104 -0.10 -9.03 7.01
C LYS A 104 -0.65 -10.24 6.26
N GLY A 105 0.08 -11.35 6.33
CA GLY A 105 -0.32 -12.62 5.71
C GLY A 105 0.19 -12.78 4.27
N LYS A 106 0.02 -13.99 3.73
CA LYS A 106 0.45 -14.34 2.38
C LYS A 106 -0.44 -13.67 1.32
N ARG A 107 0.12 -13.54 0.12
CA ARG A 107 -0.54 -13.02 -1.08
C ARG A 107 -0.70 -14.14 -2.10
N SER A 108 -1.71 -14.03 -2.93
CA SER A 108 -1.95 -14.91 -4.08
C SER A 108 -0.83 -14.83 -5.12
N GLU A 109 -0.75 -15.85 -5.97
CA GLU A 109 0.23 -15.90 -7.05
C GLU A 109 0.02 -14.79 -8.09
N GLU A 110 -1.24 -14.44 -8.36
CA GLU A 110 -1.59 -13.35 -9.27
C GLU A 110 -0.96 -12.02 -8.85
N VAL A 111 -0.96 -11.71 -7.54
CA VAL A 111 -0.28 -10.52 -7.02
C VAL A 111 1.24 -10.64 -7.14
N ARG A 112 1.80 -11.84 -6.90
CA ARG A 112 3.26 -12.04 -6.91
C ARG A 112 3.84 -11.94 -8.32
N ALA A 113 3.03 -12.23 -9.34
CA ALA A 113 3.41 -12.22 -10.73
C ALA A 113 3.07 -10.92 -11.48
N SER A 114 2.41 -9.94 -10.82
CA SER A 114 2.01 -8.66 -11.42
C SER A 114 3.07 -7.56 -11.37
#